data_AF-A0AAV9WAH1-F1
#
_entry.id   AF-A0AAV9WAH1-F1
#
_cell.length_a   1.000
_cell.length_b   1.000
_cell.length_c   1.000
_cell.angle_alpha   90.00
_cell.angle_beta   90.00
_cell.angle_gamma   90.00
#
_symmetry.space_group_name_H-M   'P 1'
#
loop_
_entity.id
_entity.type
_entity.pdbx_description
1 polymer ?
#
loop_
_entity_poly.entity_id
_entity_poly.type
_entity_poly.pdbx_seq_one_letter_code
_entity_poly.pdbx_strand_id
1 'polypeptide(L)'
;MSDRFPPVSPAALTPEQKPIHELLVDRILLHFQDTFTTCDDNGALVGLFTHFLYLPLSVVSGYAGNYKALGNIPSFPLKCREIAILAVGEHFGAQYELYSHARVAKKVGIPDTQIRDILEGRPPSEGTEEEVLSWQMARELVGAGGSFKKGQLSESLWDRGEKAFGKEGLGALIHYIGFYAYTCIILNAGATSVPEGETIWPTSGKFTMPI
;
A
#
# COMPACT_ATOMS: atom_id res chain seq x y z
N MET A 1 11.62 -18.83 3.81
CA MET A 1 10.53 -17.85 4.03
C MET A 1 9.29 -18.63 4.42
N SER A 2 8.51 -18.19 5.41
CA SER A 2 7.29 -18.92 5.79
C SER A 2 6.14 -18.40 4.96
N ASP A 3 5.81 -19.08 3.86
CA ASP A 3 4.59 -18.76 3.14
C ASP A 3 3.40 -19.38 3.86
N ARG A 4 2.73 -18.55 4.67
CA ARG A 4 1.42 -18.91 5.24
C ARG A 4 0.37 -19.08 4.12
N PHE A 5 0.63 -18.47 2.96
CA PHE A 5 -0.10 -18.64 1.70
C PHE A 5 0.90 -18.91 0.57
N PRO A 6 1.26 -20.19 0.30
CA PRO A 6 2.26 -20.51 -0.70
C PRO A 6 1.84 -20.10 -2.12
N PRO A 7 2.78 -19.66 -2.98
CA PRO A 7 2.51 -19.46 -4.39
C PRO A 7 1.97 -20.73 -5.04
N VAL A 8 0.98 -20.56 -5.93
CA VAL A 8 0.43 -21.66 -6.74
C VAL A 8 0.75 -21.35 -8.20
N SER A 9 1.46 -22.25 -8.86
CA SER A 9 1.79 -22.07 -10.28
C SER A 9 0.52 -22.10 -11.14
N PRO A 10 0.49 -21.38 -12.28
CA PRO A 10 -0.69 -21.36 -13.15
C PRO A 10 -1.16 -22.76 -13.59
N ALA A 11 -0.23 -23.70 -13.76
CA ALA A 11 -0.53 -25.09 -14.12
C ALA A 11 -1.16 -25.91 -12.97
N ALA A 12 -0.99 -25.49 -11.72
CA ALA A 12 -1.48 -26.17 -10.53
C ALA A 12 -2.79 -25.59 -9.96
N LEU A 13 -3.33 -24.51 -10.55
CA LEU A 13 -4.56 -23.87 -10.08
C LEU A 13 -5.76 -24.83 -10.15
N THR A 14 -6.51 -24.92 -9.03
CA THR A 14 -7.79 -25.64 -9.02
C THR A 14 -8.86 -24.91 -9.83
N PRO A 15 -9.98 -25.58 -10.20
CA PRO A 15 -11.11 -24.91 -10.86
C PRO A 15 -11.64 -23.69 -10.11
N GLU A 16 -11.59 -23.70 -8.78
CA GLU A 16 -12.04 -22.59 -7.91
C GLU A 16 -11.02 -21.44 -7.89
N GLN A 17 -9.73 -21.73 -8.02
CA GLN A 17 -8.65 -20.73 -8.01
C GLN A 17 -8.49 -20.03 -9.36
N LYS A 18 -8.78 -20.70 -10.47
CA LYS A 18 -8.69 -20.13 -11.82
C LYS A 18 -9.42 -18.79 -11.99
N PRO A 19 -10.71 -18.65 -11.65
CA PRO A 19 -11.41 -17.36 -11.79
C PRO A 19 -10.85 -16.28 -10.87
N ILE A 20 -10.26 -16.65 -9.72
CA ILE A 20 -9.59 -15.70 -8.83
C ILE A 20 -8.29 -15.22 -9.47
N HIS A 21 -7.48 -16.15 -9.98
CA HIS A 21 -6.23 -15.84 -10.66
C HIS A 21 -6.48 -14.91 -11.88
N GLU A 22 -7.45 -15.24 -12.72
CA GLU A 22 -7.87 -14.39 -13.85
C GLU A 22 -8.27 -12.98 -13.38
N LEU A 23 -9.09 -12.88 -12.33
CA LEU A 23 -9.48 -11.59 -11.74
C LEU A 23 -8.26 -10.76 -11.29
N LEU A 24 -7.28 -11.38 -10.63
CA LEU A 24 -6.09 -10.69 -10.13
C LEU A 24 -5.19 -10.22 -11.28
N VAL A 25 -4.89 -11.11 -12.22
CA VAL A 25 -4.04 -10.82 -13.39
C VAL A 25 -4.66 -9.71 -14.24
N ASP A 26 -5.92 -9.87 -14.64
CA ASP A 26 -6.55 -8.97 -15.62
C ASP A 26 -6.93 -7.62 -15.05
N ARG A 27 -7.16 -7.51 -13.73
CA ARG A 27 -7.68 -6.26 -13.13
C ARG A 27 -6.70 -5.52 -12.24
N ILE A 28 -5.77 -6.22 -11.60
CA ILE A 28 -4.87 -5.60 -10.63
C ILE A 28 -3.46 -5.56 -11.21
N LEU A 29 -2.91 -6.71 -11.62
CA LEU A 29 -1.49 -6.83 -11.93
C LEU A 29 -1.06 -6.07 -13.18
N LEU A 30 -1.93 -5.91 -14.18
CA LEU A 30 -1.64 -5.11 -15.38
C LEU A 30 -1.21 -3.66 -15.05
N HIS A 31 -1.69 -3.08 -13.94
CA HIS A 31 -1.29 -1.73 -13.53
C HIS A 31 0.14 -1.68 -12.96
N PHE A 32 0.67 -2.82 -12.53
CA PHE A 32 1.91 -2.93 -11.74
C PHE A 32 3.04 -3.69 -12.43
N GLN A 33 2.78 -4.42 -13.52
CA GLN A 33 3.73 -5.33 -14.16
C GLN A 33 5.09 -4.69 -14.48
N ASP A 34 5.11 -3.41 -14.87
CA ASP A 34 6.33 -2.66 -15.23
C ASP A 34 6.87 -1.82 -14.06
N THR A 35 6.40 -2.05 -12.85
CA THR A 35 6.73 -1.24 -11.66
C THR A 35 7.39 -2.06 -10.57
N PHE A 36 6.90 -3.27 -10.30
CA PHE A 36 7.50 -4.21 -9.35
C PHE A 36 7.08 -5.65 -9.64
N THR A 37 7.79 -6.61 -9.06
CA THR A 37 7.59 -8.06 -9.25
C THR A 37 6.27 -8.52 -8.62
N THR A 38 5.39 -9.03 -9.46
CA THR A 38 4.06 -9.55 -9.10
C THR A 38 3.91 -11.06 -9.32
N CYS A 39 4.82 -11.66 -10.08
CA CYS A 39 4.94 -13.11 -10.28
C CYS A 39 6.40 -13.56 -10.11
N ASP A 40 6.60 -14.82 -9.72
CA ASP A 40 7.91 -15.47 -9.74
C ASP A 40 8.32 -15.95 -11.14
N ASP A 41 9.52 -16.54 -11.25
CA ASP A 41 10.06 -17.07 -12.51
C ASP A 41 9.22 -18.21 -13.13
N ASN A 42 8.34 -18.83 -12.35
CA ASN A 42 7.41 -19.87 -12.79
C ASN A 42 6.01 -19.32 -13.14
N GLY A 43 5.84 -17.99 -13.06
CA GLY A 43 4.57 -17.31 -13.30
C GLY A 43 3.57 -17.44 -12.15
N ALA A 44 3.96 -17.96 -10.99
CA ALA A 44 3.10 -17.98 -9.82
C ALA A 44 3.00 -16.57 -9.23
N LEU A 45 1.80 -16.15 -8.81
CA LEU A 45 1.61 -14.86 -8.16
C LEU A 45 2.43 -14.80 -6.85
N VAL A 46 3.01 -13.63 -6.52
CA VAL A 46 3.74 -13.41 -5.27
C VAL A 46 3.11 -12.30 -4.43
N GLY A 47 3.62 -12.06 -3.22
CA GLY A 47 3.21 -10.92 -2.42
C GLY A 47 1.82 -11.05 -1.82
N LEU A 48 1.03 -9.96 -1.90
CA LEU A 48 -0.36 -9.94 -1.45
C LEU A 48 -1.23 -10.97 -2.20
N PHE A 49 -0.89 -11.25 -3.46
CA PHE A 49 -1.77 -11.94 -4.39
C PHE A 49 -1.88 -13.44 -4.10
N THR A 50 -0.87 -14.06 -3.46
CA THR A 50 -0.92 -15.47 -3.05
C THR A 50 -2.07 -15.73 -2.09
N HIS A 51 -2.28 -14.83 -1.13
CA HIS A 51 -3.33 -14.93 -0.11
C HIS A 51 -4.73 -15.09 -0.73
N PHE A 52 -5.02 -14.33 -1.80
CA PHE A 52 -6.34 -14.33 -2.41
C PHE A 52 -6.72 -15.67 -3.06
N LEU A 53 -5.74 -16.47 -3.49
CA LEU A 53 -5.99 -17.81 -4.05
C LEU A 53 -6.54 -18.82 -3.03
N TYR A 54 -6.54 -18.47 -1.75
CA TYR A 54 -7.06 -19.29 -0.65
C TYR A 54 -8.42 -18.81 -0.13
N LEU A 55 -9.05 -17.84 -0.80
CA LEU A 55 -10.30 -17.24 -0.38
C LEU A 55 -11.43 -17.51 -1.39
N PRO A 56 -12.71 -17.38 -0.96
CA PRO A 56 -13.82 -17.37 -1.89
C PRO A 56 -13.72 -16.18 -2.87
N LEU A 57 -14.08 -16.42 -4.14
CA LEU A 57 -14.07 -15.39 -5.19
C LEU A 57 -14.83 -14.12 -4.82
N SER A 58 -15.91 -14.22 -4.02
CA SER A 58 -16.70 -13.07 -3.57
C SER A 58 -15.89 -12.10 -2.70
N VAL A 59 -15.02 -12.63 -1.82
CA VAL A 59 -14.14 -11.81 -0.97
C VAL A 59 -13.11 -11.08 -1.83
N VAL A 60 -12.47 -11.81 -2.75
CA VAL A 60 -11.47 -11.24 -3.67
C VAL A 60 -12.09 -10.21 -4.61
N SER A 61 -13.31 -10.46 -5.08
CA SER A 61 -14.06 -9.52 -5.93
C SER A 61 -14.37 -8.21 -5.19
N GLY A 62 -14.71 -8.27 -3.90
CA GLY A 62 -14.89 -7.07 -3.08
C GLY A 62 -13.62 -6.25 -2.95
N TYR A 63 -12.49 -6.90 -2.68
CA TYR A 63 -11.17 -6.25 -2.64
C TYR A 63 -10.81 -5.61 -3.98
N ALA A 64 -10.90 -6.37 -5.08
CA ALA A 64 -10.59 -5.89 -6.43
C ALA A 64 -11.50 -4.75 -6.88
N GLY A 65 -12.79 -4.81 -6.51
CA GLY A 65 -13.75 -3.73 -6.76
C GLY A 65 -13.37 -2.44 -6.04
N ASN A 66 -13.01 -2.52 -4.76
CA ASN A 66 -12.58 -1.36 -3.98
C ASN A 66 -11.25 -0.79 -4.51
N TYR A 67 -10.25 -1.64 -4.77
CA TYR A 67 -8.98 -1.25 -5.40
C TYR A 67 -9.23 -0.46 -6.69
N LYS A 68 -10.09 -0.97 -7.58
CA LYS A 68 -10.43 -0.29 -8.83
C LYS A 68 -11.12 1.05 -8.60
N ALA A 69 -12.06 1.13 -7.65
CA ALA A 69 -12.76 2.37 -7.35
C ALA A 69 -11.79 3.44 -6.84
N LEU A 70 -10.93 3.10 -5.87
CA LEU A 70 -9.94 3.99 -5.28
C LEU A 70 -8.87 4.44 -6.28
N GLY A 71 -8.45 3.55 -7.18
CA GLY A 71 -7.49 3.86 -8.25
C GLY A 71 -8.01 4.85 -9.29
N ASN A 72 -9.33 5.03 -9.40
CA ASN A 72 -9.99 5.89 -10.40
C ASN A 72 -10.62 7.16 -9.80
N ILE A 73 -10.35 7.50 -8.53
CA ILE A 73 -10.84 8.75 -7.95
C ILE A 73 -10.23 9.93 -8.74
N PRO A 74 -11.07 10.79 -9.34
CA PRO A 74 -10.58 11.89 -10.14
C PRO A 74 -9.88 12.94 -9.26
N SER A 75 -8.90 13.63 -9.83
CA SER A 75 -8.35 14.89 -9.30
C SER A 75 -7.64 14.84 -7.94
N PHE A 76 -7.49 13.69 -7.28
CA PHE A 76 -6.64 13.60 -6.08
C PHE A 76 -5.15 13.54 -6.47
N PRO A 77 -4.26 14.34 -5.85
CA PRO A 77 -2.85 14.36 -6.23
C PRO A 77 -2.18 12.99 -6.02
N LEU A 78 -1.65 12.41 -7.09
CA LEU A 78 -1.03 11.06 -7.06
C LEU A 78 0.11 10.97 -6.04
N LYS A 79 0.91 12.03 -5.90
CA LYS A 79 1.97 12.09 -4.88
C LYS A 79 1.40 11.99 -3.47
N CYS A 80 0.35 12.76 -3.15
CA CYS A 80 -0.30 12.70 -1.85
C CYS A 80 -0.85 11.30 -1.56
N ARG A 81 -1.40 10.62 -2.57
CA ARG A 81 -1.89 9.24 -2.43
C ARG A 81 -0.75 8.30 -2.03
N GLU A 82 0.34 8.27 -2.79
CA GLU A 82 1.46 7.37 -2.49
C GLU A 82 2.16 7.71 -1.16
N ILE A 83 2.20 8.99 -0.76
CA ILE A 83 2.71 9.39 0.56
C ILE A 83 1.87 8.80 1.69
N ALA A 84 0.53 8.85 1.59
CA ALA A 84 -0.34 8.24 2.58
C ALA A 84 -0.14 6.72 2.65
N ILE A 85 -0.03 6.06 1.49
CA ILE A 85 0.17 4.61 1.41
C ILE A 85 1.49 4.21 2.06
N LEU A 86 2.59 4.89 1.74
CA LEU A 86 3.90 4.64 2.34
C LEU A 86 3.90 4.88 3.85
N ALA A 87 3.23 5.94 4.33
CA ALA A 87 3.12 6.22 5.75
C ALA A 87 2.35 5.13 6.51
N VAL A 88 1.30 4.56 5.90
CA VAL A 88 0.58 3.42 6.44
C VAL A 88 1.47 2.17 6.44
N GLY A 89 2.12 1.87 5.32
CA GLY A 89 3.03 0.73 5.19
C GLY A 89 4.17 0.77 6.20
N GLU A 90 4.75 1.94 6.45
CA GLU A 90 5.80 2.14 7.45
C GLU A 90 5.26 1.89 8.86
N HIS A 91 4.10 2.44 9.21
CA HIS A 91 3.50 2.22 10.53
C HIS A 91 3.27 0.73 10.83
N PHE A 92 2.76 -0.03 9.85
CA PHE A 92 2.50 -1.46 10.01
C PHE A 92 3.76 -2.32 9.81
N GLY A 93 4.86 -1.77 9.28
CA GLY A 93 6.05 -2.55 8.94
C GLY A 93 5.84 -3.57 7.82
N ALA A 94 4.87 -3.33 6.92
CA ALA A 94 4.51 -4.26 5.86
C ALA A 94 5.57 -4.26 4.74
N GLN A 95 6.51 -5.20 4.79
CA GLN A 95 7.69 -5.19 3.90
C GLN A 95 7.35 -5.18 2.41
N TYR A 96 6.41 -6.02 1.98
CA TYR A 96 5.98 -6.06 0.57
C TYR A 96 5.32 -4.75 0.14
N GLU A 97 4.54 -4.12 1.02
CA GLU A 97 3.89 -2.82 0.79
C GLU A 97 4.93 -1.72 0.57
N LEU A 98 5.92 -1.65 1.46
CA LEU A 98 7.01 -0.69 1.36
C LEU A 98 7.86 -0.91 0.10
N TYR A 99 8.14 -2.18 -0.23
CA TYR A 99 8.82 -2.57 -1.46
C TYR A 99 8.08 -2.09 -2.72
N SER A 100 6.79 -2.37 -2.81
CA SER A 100 5.98 -2.09 -4.00
C SER A 100 5.71 -0.60 -4.14
N HIS A 101 5.22 0.05 -3.08
CA HIS A 101 4.80 1.45 -3.15
C HIS A 101 5.96 2.44 -3.15
N ALA A 102 7.17 2.07 -2.71
CA ALA A 102 8.33 2.95 -2.93
C ALA A 102 8.65 3.09 -4.43
N ARG A 103 8.45 2.03 -5.22
CA ARG A 103 8.62 2.05 -6.68
C ARG A 103 7.51 2.84 -7.36
N VAL A 104 6.26 2.68 -6.89
CA VAL A 104 5.12 3.48 -7.38
C VAL A 104 5.33 4.98 -7.06
N ALA A 105 5.72 5.30 -5.83
CA ALA A 105 6.05 6.66 -5.37
C ALA A 105 7.10 7.34 -6.26
N LYS A 106 8.17 6.61 -6.59
CA LYS A 106 9.21 7.08 -7.52
C LYS A 106 8.64 7.36 -8.91
N LYS A 107 7.81 6.45 -9.43
CA LYS A 107 7.18 6.58 -10.75
C LYS A 107 6.25 7.79 -10.85
N VAL A 108 5.56 8.17 -9.77
CA VAL A 108 4.73 9.38 -9.70
C VAL A 108 5.52 10.65 -9.37
N GLY A 109 6.86 10.56 -9.27
CA GLY A 109 7.75 11.70 -9.15
C GLY A 109 7.99 12.20 -7.73
N ILE A 110 7.81 11.35 -6.71
CA ILE A 110 8.26 11.66 -5.35
C ILE A 110 9.80 11.50 -5.28
N PRO A 111 10.55 12.49 -4.78
CA PRO A 111 11.99 12.41 -4.62
C PRO A 111 12.44 11.30 -3.67
N ASP A 112 13.57 10.67 -3.94
CA ASP A 112 14.14 9.58 -3.12
C ASP A 112 14.36 9.99 -1.66
N THR A 113 14.67 11.27 -1.43
CA THR A 113 14.82 11.86 -0.10
C THR A 113 13.51 11.82 0.67
N GLN A 114 12.40 12.23 0.06
CA GLN A 114 11.07 12.16 0.67
C GLN A 114 10.61 10.72 0.90
N ILE A 115 10.84 9.82 -0.07
CA ILE A 115 10.51 8.40 0.11
C ILE A 115 11.30 7.83 1.30
N ARG A 116 12.60 8.11 1.39
CA ARG A 116 13.42 7.68 2.52
C ARG A 116 12.91 8.20 3.86
N ASP A 117 12.57 9.49 3.93
CA ASP A 117 12.03 10.08 5.16
C ASP A 117 10.76 9.37 5.61
N ILE A 118 9.82 9.11 4.69
CA ILE A 118 8.58 8.41 5.02
C ILE A 118 8.85 6.99 5.50
N LEU A 119 9.77 6.26 4.85
CA LEU A 119 10.18 4.91 5.26
C LEU A 119 10.85 4.89 6.65
N GLU A 120 11.42 6.01 7.08
CA GLU A 120 12.02 6.19 8.40
C GLU A 120 11.04 6.84 9.41
N GLY A 121 9.74 6.89 9.07
CA GLY A 121 8.70 7.42 9.95
C GLY A 121 8.77 8.95 10.14
N ARG A 122 9.39 9.66 9.20
CA ARG A 122 9.52 11.13 9.18
C ARG A 122 8.62 11.77 8.10
N PRO A 123 8.20 13.03 8.28
CA PRO A 123 7.47 13.74 7.23
C PRO A 123 8.34 13.92 5.97
N PRO A 124 7.75 13.97 4.77
CA PRO A 124 8.50 14.18 3.54
C PRO A 124 9.20 15.56 3.56
N SER A 125 10.54 15.57 3.52
CA SER A 125 11.32 16.81 3.49
C SER A 125 10.99 17.66 2.27
N GLU A 126 10.89 18.98 2.45
CA GLU A 126 10.61 19.94 1.35
C GLU A 126 9.31 19.63 0.58
N GLY A 127 8.41 18.84 1.18
CA GLY A 127 7.12 18.53 0.60
C GLY A 127 6.19 19.75 0.58
N THR A 128 5.23 19.74 -0.34
CA THR A 128 4.14 20.71 -0.34
C THR A 128 3.30 20.58 0.93
N GLU A 129 2.47 21.59 1.23
CA GLU A 129 1.55 21.50 2.37
C GLU A 129 0.61 20.28 2.24
N GLU A 130 0.14 19.98 1.04
CA GLU A 130 -0.70 18.82 0.75
C GLU A 130 0.05 17.49 1.02
N GLU A 131 1.30 17.38 0.57
CA GLU A 131 2.13 16.20 0.78
C GLU A 131 2.37 15.94 2.27
N VAL A 132 2.69 16.99 3.04
CA VAL A 132 2.87 16.90 4.49
C VAL A 132 1.56 16.58 5.21
N LEU A 133 0.44 17.19 4.80
CA LEU A 133 -0.88 16.89 5.37
C LEU A 133 -1.28 15.44 5.13
N SER A 134 -1.05 14.91 3.93
CA SER A 134 -1.33 13.51 3.60
C SER A 134 -0.58 12.56 4.54
N TRP A 135 0.71 12.80 4.76
CA TRP A 135 1.52 12.02 5.71
C TRP A 135 1.02 12.14 7.16
N GLN A 136 0.73 13.37 7.62
CA GLN A 136 0.25 13.63 8.99
C GLN A 136 -1.08 12.92 9.27
N MET A 137 -2.04 13.05 8.36
CA MET A 137 -3.36 12.43 8.49
C MET A 137 -3.28 10.91 8.47
N ALA A 138 -2.45 10.33 7.59
CA ALA A 138 -2.20 8.89 7.57
C ALA A 138 -1.67 8.40 8.92
N ARG A 139 -0.59 9.03 9.43
CA ARG A 139 0.02 8.67 10.72
C ARG A 139 -0.94 8.81 11.90
N GLU A 140 -1.70 9.91 11.99
CA GLU A 140 -2.71 10.09 13.05
C GLU A 140 -3.81 9.01 13.00
N LEU A 141 -4.37 8.72 11.82
CA LEU A 141 -5.48 7.76 11.69
C LEU A 141 -5.07 6.30 11.95
N VAL A 142 -3.83 5.91 11.63
CA VAL A 142 -3.34 4.57 11.98
C VAL A 142 -2.85 4.47 13.43
N GLY A 143 -2.88 5.57 14.20
CA GLY A 143 -2.50 5.58 15.62
C GLY A 143 -1.00 5.71 15.86
N ALA A 144 -0.28 6.26 14.88
CA ALA A 144 1.15 6.53 14.91
C ALA A 144 1.47 8.03 15.02
N GLY A 145 0.42 8.84 15.25
CA GLY A 145 0.48 10.29 15.39
C GLY A 145 1.02 10.74 16.75
N GLY A 146 1.17 12.06 16.88
CA GLY A 146 1.61 12.70 18.13
C GLY A 146 0.49 12.76 19.18
N SER A 147 -0.75 12.47 18.79
CA SER A 147 -1.87 12.38 19.72
C SER A 147 -1.71 11.17 20.66
N PHE A 148 -1.74 11.41 21.97
CA PHE A 148 -1.73 10.37 23.00
C PHE A 148 -2.99 9.48 23.03
N LYS A 149 -3.95 9.71 22.11
CA LYS A 149 -5.17 8.91 21.97
C LYS A 149 -5.40 8.52 20.52
N LYS A 150 -5.57 7.21 20.29
CA LYS A 150 -6.18 6.69 19.06
C LYS A 150 -7.61 7.23 18.94
N GLY A 151 -8.04 7.60 17.74
CA GLY A 151 -9.41 8.05 17.52
C GLY A 151 -9.53 9.13 16.46
N GLN A 152 -10.35 10.13 16.76
CA GLN A 152 -10.70 11.20 15.85
C GLN A 152 -9.49 12.09 15.52
N LEU A 153 -9.45 12.59 14.29
CA LEU A 153 -8.56 13.70 13.92
C LEU A 153 -8.88 14.91 14.80
N SER A 154 -7.86 15.68 15.16
CA SER A 154 -8.09 17.00 15.75
C SER A 154 -8.84 17.90 14.76
N GLU A 155 -9.71 18.78 15.26
CA GLU A 155 -10.42 19.78 14.44
C GLU A 155 -9.44 20.59 13.56
N SER A 156 -8.28 20.96 14.13
CA SER A 156 -7.26 21.69 13.37
C SER A 156 -6.69 20.89 12.18
N LEU A 157 -6.47 19.59 12.35
CA LEU A 157 -5.97 18.73 11.26
C LEU A 157 -7.08 18.45 10.24
N TRP A 158 -8.32 18.28 10.69
CA TRP A 158 -9.48 18.17 9.82
C TRP A 158 -9.65 19.42 8.95
N ASP A 159 -9.69 20.61 9.56
CA ASP A 159 -9.90 21.88 8.85
C ASP A 159 -8.81 22.16 7.81
N ARG A 160 -7.55 21.85 8.14
CA ARG A 160 -6.42 21.98 7.19
C ARG A 160 -6.55 20.99 6.04
N GLY A 161 -6.91 19.75 6.32
CA GLY A 161 -7.14 18.72 5.30
C GLY A 161 -8.32 19.07 4.38
N GLU A 162 -9.44 19.52 4.94
CA GLU A 162 -10.61 19.93 4.16
C GLU A 162 -10.30 21.17 3.30
N LYS A 163 -9.55 22.14 3.84
CA LYS A 163 -9.12 23.30 3.06
C LYS A 163 -8.19 22.93 1.90
N ALA A 164 -7.31 21.96 2.08
CA ALA A 164 -6.37 21.51 1.07
C ALA A 164 -7.04 20.65 -0.02
N PHE A 165 -7.87 19.69 0.38
CA PHE A 165 -8.38 18.65 -0.53
C PHE A 165 -9.87 18.77 -0.87
N GLY A 166 -10.60 19.63 -0.17
CA GLY A 166 -12.06 19.59 -0.16
C GLY A 166 -12.61 18.31 0.49
N LYS A 167 -13.94 18.24 0.65
CA LYS A 167 -14.58 17.05 1.27
C LYS A 167 -14.38 15.77 0.47
N GLU A 168 -14.42 15.84 -0.86
CA GLU A 168 -14.26 14.67 -1.72
C GLU A 168 -12.81 14.14 -1.68
N GLY A 169 -11.82 15.01 -1.83
CA GLY A 169 -10.41 14.62 -1.74
C GLY A 169 -10.02 14.14 -0.34
N LEU A 170 -10.57 14.74 0.71
CA LEU A 170 -10.37 14.25 2.08
C LEU A 170 -11.00 12.88 2.31
N GLY A 171 -12.20 12.66 1.76
CA GLY A 171 -12.85 11.34 1.75
C GLY A 171 -12.00 10.29 1.04
N ALA A 172 -11.43 10.63 -0.12
CA ALA A 172 -10.51 9.77 -0.86
C ALA A 172 -9.28 9.40 -0.02
N LEU A 173 -8.65 10.39 0.62
CA LEU A 173 -7.50 10.18 1.51
C LEU A 173 -7.82 9.20 2.65
N ILE A 174 -8.96 9.35 3.31
CA ILE A 174 -9.41 8.43 4.37
C ILE A 174 -9.57 7.01 3.83
N HIS A 175 -10.16 6.85 2.63
CA HIS A 175 -10.30 5.56 1.99
C HIS A 175 -8.95 4.93 1.61
N TYR A 176 -7.98 5.70 1.11
CA TYR A 176 -6.62 5.20 0.87
C TYR A 176 -6.00 4.68 2.17
N ILE A 177 -6.06 5.47 3.24
CA ILE A 177 -5.48 5.10 4.53
C ILE A 177 -6.11 3.80 5.06
N GLY A 178 -7.44 3.70 5.08
CA GLY A 178 -8.14 2.51 5.56
C GLY A 178 -7.92 1.27 4.70
N PHE A 179 -7.95 1.43 3.37
CA PHE A 179 -7.75 0.32 2.43
C PHE A 179 -6.33 -0.24 2.53
N TYR A 180 -5.32 0.62 2.58
CA TYR A 180 -3.94 0.16 2.67
C TYR A 180 -3.56 -0.31 4.08
N ALA A 181 -4.26 0.14 5.13
CA ALA A 181 -4.14 -0.49 6.45
C ALA A 181 -4.68 -1.94 6.42
N TYR A 182 -5.82 -2.16 5.76
CA TYR A 182 -6.34 -3.52 5.52
C TYR A 182 -5.34 -4.37 4.72
N THR A 183 -4.75 -3.84 3.66
CA THR A 183 -3.71 -4.51 2.88
C THR A 183 -2.49 -4.87 3.73
N CYS A 184 -1.98 -3.93 4.53
CA CYS A 184 -0.86 -4.18 5.43
C CYS A 184 -1.15 -5.28 6.45
N ILE A 185 -2.38 -5.34 7.00
CA ILE A 185 -2.80 -6.40 7.90
C ILE A 185 -2.73 -7.77 7.21
N ILE A 186 -3.21 -7.87 5.97
CA ILE A 186 -3.12 -9.11 5.19
C ILE A 186 -1.66 -9.53 4.99
N LEU A 187 -0.81 -8.61 4.52
CA LEU A 187 0.61 -8.86 4.27
C LEU A 187 1.35 -9.33 5.52
N ASN A 188 1.14 -8.65 6.64
CA ASN A 188 1.77 -9.02 7.91
C ASN A 188 1.24 -10.36 8.44
N ALA A 189 -0.07 -10.60 8.36
CA ALA A 189 -0.66 -11.88 8.74
C ALA A 189 -0.16 -13.03 7.85
N GLY A 190 0.12 -12.77 6.58
CA GLY A 190 0.71 -13.72 5.64
C GLY A 190 2.21 -13.96 5.84
N ALA A 191 2.88 -13.13 6.66
CA ALA A 191 4.34 -13.06 6.75
C ALA A 191 5.00 -12.81 5.38
N THR A 192 4.34 -12.01 4.55
CA THR A 192 4.73 -11.75 3.17
C THR A 192 6.01 -10.92 3.12
N SER A 193 7.07 -11.50 2.58
CA SER A 193 8.36 -10.85 2.38
C SER A 193 8.46 -10.18 1.01
N VAL A 194 9.50 -9.36 0.85
CA VAL A 194 9.94 -8.86 -0.45
C VAL A 194 10.28 -10.05 -1.37
N PRO A 195 9.96 -9.99 -2.69
CA PRO A 195 10.33 -11.06 -3.63
C PRO A 195 11.84 -11.36 -3.62
N GLU A 196 12.19 -12.58 -4.04
CA GLU A 196 13.60 -12.97 -4.12
C GLU A 196 14.38 -12.06 -5.09
N GLY A 197 15.61 -11.68 -4.71
CA GLY A 197 16.44 -10.74 -5.46
C GLY A 197 16.06 -9.27 -5.31
N GLU A 198 14.94 -8.96 -4.68
CA GLU A 198 14.44 -7.59 -4.52
C GLU A 198 14.77 -6.98 -3.15
N THR A 199 14.69 -5.65 -3.08
CA THR A 199 14.94 -4.88 -1.85
C THR A 199 13.98 -3.69 -1.69
N ILE A 200 13.83 -3.22 -0.45
CA ILE A 200 13.13 -1.96 -0.14
C ILE A 200 14.10 -0.80 -0.39
N TRP A 201 13.90 -0.11 -1.50
CA TRP A 201 14.62 1.10 -1.90
C TRP A 201 13.79 2.35 -1.50
N PRO A 202 14.37 3.53 -1.22
CA PRO A 202 15.79 3.93 -1.24
C PRO A 202 16.45 3.89 0.15
N THR A 203 16.29 2.79 0.89
CA THR A 203 17.00 2.61 2.16
C THR A 203 18.41 2.06 1.91
N SER A 204 19.42 2.64 2.56
CA SER A 204 20.84 2.33 2.34
C SER A 204 21.36 1.09 3.09
N GLY A 205 20.47 0.19 3.51
CA GLY A 205 20.82 -1.01 4.27
C GLY A 205 19.67 -2.00 4.35
N LYS A 206 19.89 -3.16 4.97
CA LYS A 206 18.78 -4.05 5.35
C LYS A 206 17.84 -3.24 6.22
N PHE A 207 16.66 -2.91 5.71
CA PHE A 207 15.60 -2.28 6.48
C PHE A 207 15.29 -3.19 7.67
N THR A 208 15.85 -2.87 8.83
CA THR A 208 15.57 -3.53 10.10
C THR A 208 14.57 -2.65 10.83
N MET A 209 13.32 -3.12 10.90
CA MET A 209 12.30 -2.47 11.72
C MET A 209 12.80 -2.35 13.17
N PRO A 210 12.56 -1.23 13.86
CA PRO A 210 12.69 -1.19 15.30
C PRO A 210 11.75 -2.25 15.90
N ILE A 211 12.32 -3.09 16.75
CA ILE A 211 11.63 -4.17 17.48
C ILE A 211 10.70 -3.56 18.53
#